data_AF-A0A260AJF8-F1
#
_entry.id   AF-A0A260AJF8-F1
#
_cell.length_a   1.000
_cell.length_b   1.000
_cell.length_c   1.000
_cell.angle_alpha   90.00
_cell.angle_beta   90.00
_cell.angle_gamma   90.00
#
_symmetry.space_group_name_H-M   'P 1'
#
loop_
_entity.id
_entity.type
_entity.pdbx_description
1 polymer ?
#
loop_
_entity_poly.entity_id
_entity_poly.type
_entity_poly.pdbx_seq_one_letter_code
_entity_poly.pdbx_strand_id
1 'polypeptide(L)'
;MTTTTSAAGLGLYTDSELDEARITLTQFVFGQAETTALDVGFGYRRASNAPTTYDRLREAYATSHRTGQALPISDQHSDDVIFTSPEANIAHRFVHDVQHCRLRLDFGLVDELELAIWHLDQLEDAGYKRGSLEWTLFHADLVGQIQINAFAKRFPHDQRQFGIDCAVLGFERGVLAELRRAR
;
A
#
# COMPACT_ATOMS: atom_id res chain seq x y z
N MET A 1 -21.21 -35.21 -25.83
CA MET A 1 -20.02 -34.48 -25.35
C MET A 1 -20.50 -33.17 -24.76
N THR A 2 -20.84 -33.19 -23.48
CA THR A 2 -21.25 -32.02 -22.71
C THR A 2 -20.03 -31.56 -21.91
N THR A 3 -19.39 -30.50 -22.38
CA THR A 3 -18.36 -29.78 -21.62
C THR A 3 -19.05 -29.02 -20.50
N THR A 4 -18.98 -29.57 -19.30
CA THR A 4 -19.35 -28.87 -18.07
C THR A 4 -18.31 -27.78 -17.83
N THR A 5 -18.71 -26.53 -18.06
CA THR A 5 -18.02 -25.35 -17.54
C THR A 5 -17.97 -25.47 -16.02
N SER A 6 -16.79 -25.75 -15.49
CA SER A 6 -16.53 -25.66 -14.05
C SER A 6 -16.66 -24.19 -13.66
N ALA A 7 -17.71 -23.87 -12.91
CA ALA A 7 -17.80 -22.62 -12.18
C ALA A 7 -16.59 -22.54 -11.24
N ALA A 8 -15.72 -21.55 -11.43
CA ALA A 8 -14.61 -21.25 -10.53
C ALA A 8 -15.20 -20.98 -9.14
N GLY A 9 -15.12 -22.00 -8.28
CA GLY A 9 -15.65 -21.97 -6.94
C GLY A 9 -14.91 -20.96 -6.07
N LEU A 10 -15.68 -20.30 -5.22
CA LEU A 10 -15.23 -19.59 -4.02
C LEU A 10 -14.34 -20.52 -3.16
N GLY A 11 -13.05 -20.56 -3.46
CA GLY A 11 -12.03 -21.04 -2.54
C GLY A 11 -11.66 -19.87 -1.65
N LEU A 12 -12.26 -19.79 -0.46
CA LEU A 12 -11.86 -18.84 0.57
C LEU A 12 -10.41 -19.17 0.95
N TYR A 13 -9.50 -18.20 0.82
CA TYR A 13 -8.12 -18.35 1.26
C TYR A 13 -8.09 -18.80 2.73
N THR A 14 -7.22 -19.76 3.04
CA THR A 14 -6.95 -20.15 4.42
C THR A 14 -6.20 -19.05 5.16
N ASP A 15 -6.30 -19.04 6.49
CA ASP A 15 -5.53 -18.11 7.32
C ASP A 15 -4.02 -18.24 7.07
N SER A 16 -3.54 -19.47 6.80
CA SER A 16 -2.14 -19.72 6.46
C SER A 16 -1.73 -19.08 5.14
N GLU A 17 -2.56 -19.14 4.10
CA GLU A 17 -2.28 -18.50 2.80
C GLU A 17 -2.27 -16.97 2.95
N LEU A 18 -3.20 -16.41 3.73
CA LEU A 18 -3.22 -14.98 4.04
C LEU A 18 -1.94 -14.56 4.78
N ASP A 19 -1.54 -15.30 5.80
CA ASP A 19 -0.32 -14.98 6.55
C ASP A 19 0.94 -15.10 5.69
N GLU A 20 1.04 -16.11 4.83
CA GLU A 20 2.16 -16.26 3.89
C GLU A 20 2.24 -15.09 2.90
N ALA A 21 1.10 -14.68 2.33
CA ALA A 21 1.05 -13.52 1.43
C ALA A 21 1.45 -12.22 2.14
N ARG A 22 1.04 -12.03 3.40
CA ARG A 22 1.41 -10.87 4.21
C ARG A 22 2.91 -10.87 4.56
N ILE A 23 3.49 -12.03 4.88
CA ILE A 23 4.94 -12.18 5.10
C ILE A 23 5.69 -11.79 3.83
N THR A 24 5.25 -12.29 2.68
CA THR A 24 5.85 -12.04 1.38
C THR A 24 5.81 -10.54 1.01
N LEU A 25 4.66 -9.89 1.17
CA LEU A 25 4.54 -8.45 0.97
C LEU A 25 5.43 -7.65 1.93
N THR A 26 5.52 -8.08 3.19
CA THR A 26 6.39 -7.43 4.19
C THR A 26 7.85 -7.48 3.74
N GLN A 27 8.33 -8.62 3.24
CA GLN A 27 9.68 -8.76 2.70
C GLN A 27 9.88 -7.89 1.45
N PHE A 28 8.90 -7.86 0.55
CA PHE A 28 8.92 -7.04 -0.65
C PHE A 28 9.09 -5.55 -0.32
N VAL A 29 8.27 -5.00 0.59
CA VAL A 29 8.34 -3.56 0.92
C VAL A 29 9.62 -3.19 1.64
N PHE A 30 10.20 -4.09 2.44
CA PHE A 30 11.53 -3.86 3.01
C PHE A 30 12.63 -3.84 1.95
N GLY A 31 12.60 -4.77 0.99
CA GLY A 31 13.56 -4.77 -0.13
C GLY A 31 13.44 -3.51 -1.01
N GLN A 32 12.22 -3.05 -1.25
CA GLN A 32 11.95 -1.78 -1.94
C GLN A 32 12.50 -0.58 -1.16
N ALA A 33 12.30 -0.54 0.16
CA ALA A 33 12.82 0.53 1.01
C ALA A 33 14.35 0.55 1.06
N GLU A 34 15.00 -0.61 1.14
CA GLU A 34 16.46 -0.73 1.09
C GLU A 34 17.02 -0.22 -0.24
N THR A 35 16.46 -0.71 -1.36
CA THR A 35 16.86 -0.27 -2.71
C THR A 35 16.66 1.24 -2.87
N THR A 36 15.50 1.75 -2.44
CA THR A 36 15.19 3.18 -2.49
C THR A 36 16.19 4.00 -1.68
N ALA A 37 16.54 3.54 -0.47
CA ALA A 37 17.50 4.23 0.39
C ALA A 37 18.90 4.30 -0.22
N LEU A 38 19.35 3.22 -0.87
CA LEU A 38 20.60 3.21 -1.63
C LEU A 38 20.56 4.21 -2.79
N ASP A 39 19.46 4.27 -3.53
CA ASP A 39 19.35 5.14 -4.70
C ASP A 39 19.25 6.63 -4.35
N VAL A 40 18.60 6.99 -3.23
CA VAL A 40 18.46 8.39 -2.80
C VAL A 40 19.58 8.85 -1.86
N GLY A 41 20.37 7.92 -1.31
CA GLY A 41 21.47 8.20 -0.39
C GLY A 41 21.03 8.56 1.04
N PHE A 42 19.79 8.27 1.43
CA PHE A 42 19.27 8.46 2.79
C PHE A 42 18.15 7.47 3.11
N GLY A 43 17.97 7.19 4.41
CA GLY A 43 16.88 6.33 4.91
C GLY A 43 15.67 7.13 5.41
N TYR A 44 14.89 6.51 6.30
CA TYR A 44 13.70 7.12 6.90
C TYR A 44 13.71 7.06 8.42
N ARG A 45 12.89 7.91 9.04
CA ARG A 45 12.60 7.87 10.47
C ARG A 45 11.13 8.16 10.71
N ARG A 46 10.54 7.51 11.72
CA ARG A 46 9.18 7.80 12.17
C ARG A 46 9.09 9.22 12.72
N ALA A 47 8.03 9.94 12.38
CA ALA A 47 7.79 11.30 12.84
C ALA A 47 6.30 11.63 12.83
N SER A 48 5.73 11.93 14.00
CA SER A 48 4.34 12.39 14.14
C SER A 48 4.08 13.77 13.52
N ASN A 49 5.14 14.53 13.23
CA ASN A 49 5.12 15.82 12.55
C ASN A 49 5.67 15.76 11.12
N ALA A 50 5.58 14.59 10.47
CA ALA A 50 5.98 14.42 9.08
C ALA A 50 5.20 15.36 8.13
N PRO A 51 5.74 15.64 6.92
CA PRO A 51 5.05 16.44 5.92
C PRO A 51 3.65 15.91 5.59
N THR A 52 2.65 16.79 5.58
CA THR A 52 1.26 16.46 5.22
C THR A 52 0.79 17.12 3.92
N THR A 53 1.68 17.85 3.25
CA THR A 53 1.42 18.44 1.93
C THR A 53 2.59 18.15 0.99
N TYR A 54 2.31 18.10 -0.30
CA TYR A 54 3.31 17.80 -1.32
C TYR A 54 4.50 18.78 -1.30
N ASP A 55 4.25 20.08 -1.15
CA ASP A 55 5.32 21.08 -1.05
C ASP A 55 6.23 20.84 0.16
N ARG A 56 5.64 20.50 1.32
CA ARG A 56 6.41 20.17 2.53
C ARG A 56 7.22 18.88 2.36
N LEU A 57 6.66 17.89 1.67
CA LEU A 57 7.36 16.65 1.36
C LEU A 57 8.57 16.92 0.46
N ARG A 58 8.41 17.74 -0.59
CA ARG A 58 9.51 18.15 -1.47
C ARG A 58 10.62 18.89 -0.72
N GLU A 59 10.27 19.79 0.20
CA GLU A 59 11.22 20.49 1.06
C GLU A 59 12.01 19.52 1.95
N ALA A 60 11.31 18.56 2.59
CA ALA A 60 11.91 17.53 3.43
C ALA A 60 12.83 16.61 2.62
N TYR A 61 12.38 16.14 1.46
CA TYR A 61 13.15 15.32 0.51
C TYR A 61 14.42 16.03 0.07
N ALA A 62 14.33 17.29 -0.37
CA ALA A 62 15.50 18.07 -0.78
C ALA A 62 16.50 18.27 0.38
N THR A 63 15.99 18.42 1.62
CA THR A 63 16.82 18.53 2.81
C THR A 63 17.54 17.23 3.14
N SER A 64 16.83 16.09 3.10
CA SER A 64 17.39 14.76 3.27
C SER A 64 18.46 14.47 2.21
N HIS A 65 18.18 14.74 0.95
CA HIS A 65 19.12 14.55 -0.15
C HIS A 65 20.40 15.40 0.00
N ARG A 66 20.28 16.65 0.49
CA ARG A 66 21.44 17.54 0.68
C ARG A 66 22.29 17.16 1.89
N THR A 67 21.69 16.63 2.94
CA THR A 67 22.35 16.44 4.24
C THR A 67 22.64 14.98 4.58
N GLY A 68 22.04 14.03 3.86
CA GLY A 68 22.03 12.60 4.20
C GLY A 68 21.14 12.25 5.40
N GLN A 69 20.40 13.22 5.95
CA GLN A 69 19.49 12.94 7.08
C GLN A 69 18.27 12.13 6.63
N ALA A 70 17.83 11.24 7.50
CA ALA A 70 16.65 10.41 7.25
C ALA A 70 15.37 11.25 7.03
N LEU A 71 14.58 10.87 6.02
CA LEU A 71 13.30 11.51 5.70
C LEU A 71 12.29 11.24 6.83
N PRO A 72 11.63 12.27 7.40
CA PRO A 72 10.54 12.06 8.35
C PRO A 72 9.30 11.47 7.67
N ILE A 73 8.88 10.28 8.10
CA ILE A 73 7.71 9.57 7.61
C ILE A 73 6.65 9.53 8.70
N SER A 74 5.40 9.81 8.34
CA SER A 74 4.28 9.82 9.28
C SER A 74 4.07 8.43 9.87
N ASP A 75 3.91 8.37 11.19
CA ASP A 75 3.53 7.16 11.94
C ASP A 75 2.01 7.08 12.21
N GLN A 76 1.24 8.05 11.71
CA GLN A 76 -0.21 8.04 11.84
C GLN A 76 -0.81 6.91 11.00
N HIS A 77 -1.87 6.26 11.53
CA HIS A 77 -2.61 5.19 10.87
C HIS A 77 -1.74 4.01 10.40
N SER A 78 -0.73 3.62 11.19
CA SER A 78 0.27 2.61 10.81
C SER A 78 0.18 1.27 11.54
N ASP A 79 -0.80 1.09 12.44
CA ASP A 79 -0.83 -0.05 13.36
C ASP A 79 -1.57 -1.27 12.80
N ASP A 80 -2.77 -1.09 12.21
CA ASP A 80 -3.61 -2.18 11.68
C ASP A 80 -3.56 -2.21 10.15
N VAL A 81 -2.48 -2.77 9.59
CA VAL A 81 -2.18 -2.79 8.14
C VAL A 81 -2.04 -4.22 7.59
N ILE A 82 -2.03 -4.35 6.26
CA ILE A 82 -1.89 -5.66 5.60
C ILE A 82 -0.51 -6.31 5.84
N PHE A 83 0.51 -5.56 6.21
CA PHE A 83 1.83 -6.11 6.53
C PHE A 83 1.86 -6.85 7.88
N THR A 84 2.95 -7.57 8.15
CA THR A 84 3.12 -8.30 9.42
C THR A 84 3.65 -7.43 10.56
N SER A 85 4.06 -6.18 10.28
CA SER A 85 4.52 -5.25 11.30
C SER A 85 4.26 -3.78 10.92
N PRO A 86 4.10 -2.87 11.90
CA PRO A 86 4.04 -1.43 11.64
C PRO A 86 5.31 -0.89 10.97
N GLU A 87 6.47 -1.49 11.22
CA GLU A 87 7.74 -1.06 10.59
C GLU A 87 7.73 -1.26 9.08
N ALA A 88 7.11 -2.36 8.60
CA ALA A 88 6.93 -2.58 7.16
C ALA A 88 6.01 -1.53 6.53
N ASN A 89 5.00 -1.04 7.27
CA ASN A 89 4.19 0.08 6.80
C ASN A 89 5.00 1.36 6.64
N ILE A 90 5.85 1.68 7.63
CA ILE A 90 6.73 2.85 7.55
C ILE A 90 7.72 2.72 6.38
N ALA A 91 8.26 1.52 6.15
CA ALA A 91 9.11 1.22 5.01
C ALA A 91 8.38 1.45 3.67
N HIS A 92 7.14 0.95 3.54
CA HIS A 92 6.29 1.23 2.39
C HIS A 92 6.06 2.73 2.19
N ARG A 93 5.65 3.44 3.26
CA ARG A 93 5.38 4.88 3.22
C ARG A 93 6.62 5.69 2.85
N PHE A 94 7.82 5.24 3.25
CA PHE A 94 9.07 5.84 2.78
C PHE A 94 9.22 5.75 1.26
N VAL A 95 9.01 4.56 0.68
CA VAL A 95 9.07 4.38 -0.78
C VAL A 95 8.02 5.26 -1.44
N HIS A 96 6.78 5.24 -0.95
CA HIS A 96 5.67 6.05 -1.42
C HIS A 96 6.02 7.55 -1.48
N ASP A 97 6.48 8.13 -0.37
CA ASP A 97 6.82 9.55 -0.25
C ASP A 97 8.02 9.94 -1.15
N VAL A 98 9.02 9.06 -1.28
CA VAL A 98 10.14 9.27 -2.22
C VAL A 98 9.64 9.30 -3.67
N GLN A 99 8.70 8.43 -4.02
CA GLN A 99 8.23 8.29 -5.40
C GLN A 99 7.28 9.41 -5.81
N HIS A 100 6.48 9.98 -4.89
CA HIS A 100 5.83 11.28 -5.12
C HIS A 100 6.84 12.35 -5.58
N CYS A 101 8.02 12.42 -4.93
CA CYS A 101 9.04 13.39 -5.29
C CYS A 101 9.69 13.09 -6.64
N ARG A 102 10.00 11.81 -6.93
CA ARG A 102 10.66 11.39 -8.17
C ARG A 102 9.76 11.50 -9.39
N LEU A 103 8.51 11.05 -9.26
CA LEU A 103 7.51 11.02 -10.33
C LEU A 103 6.77 12.35 -10.49
N ARG A 104 6.94 13.28 -9.54
CA ARG A 104 6.28 14.59 -9.50
C ARG A 104 4.76 14.53 -9.37
N LEU A 105 4.31 13.61 -8.53
CA LEU A 105 2.91 13.33 -8.23
C LEU A 105 2.54 13.98 -6.90
N ASP A 106 1.47 14.77 -6.86
CA ASP A 106 0.95 15.35 -5.63
C ASP A 106 0.02 14.38 -4.87
N PHE A 107 -0.65 14.86 -3.81
CA PHE A 107 -1.55 14.04 -2.97
C PHE A 107 -3.01 14.07 -3.44
N GLY A 108 -3.27 14.57 -4.64
CA GLY A 108 -4.56 14.53 -5.30
C GLY A 108 -4.91 13.10 -5.71
N LEU A 109 -6.21 12.77 -5.72
CA LEU A 109 -6.67 11.39 -5.97
C LEU A 109 -6.21 10.80 -7.31
N VAL A 110 -5.97 11.62 -8.33
CA VAL A 110 -5.48 11.17 -9.64
C VAL A 110 -4.02 10.73 -9.53
N ASP A 111 -3.19 11.57 -8.91
CA ASP A 111 -1.77 11.34 -8.72
C ASP A 111 -1.50 10.19 -7.72
N GLU A 112 -2.32 10.08 -6.68
CA GLU A 112 -2.34 8.93 -5.76
C GLU A 112 -2.68 7.63 -6.51
N LEU A 113 -3.63 7.66 -7.44
CA LEU A 113 -3.98 6.49 -8.25
C LEU A 113 -2.85 6.12 -9.23
N GLU A 114 -2.19 7.11 -9.82
CA GLU A 114 -1.02 6.89 -10.67
C GLU A 114 0.13 6.24 -9.88
N LEU A 115 0.42 6.75 -8.69
CA LEU A 115 1.45 6.17 -7.82
C LEU A 115 1.07 4.77 -7.33
N ALA A 116 -0.20 4.52 -7.00
CA ALA A 116 -0.71 3.20 -6.66
C ALA A 116 -0.49 2.18 -7.80
N ILE A 117 -0.77 2.59 -9.04
CA ILE A 117 -0.51 1.74 -10.22
C ILE A 117 0.98 1.47 -10.37
N TRP A 118 1.84 2.49 -10.20
CA TRP A 118 3.28 2.30 -10.22
C TRP A 118 3.76 1.26 -9.19
N HIS A 119 3.26 1.31 -7.95
CA HIS A 119 3.59 0.33 -6.91
C HIS A 119 3.14 -1.10 -7.28
N LEU A 120 1.97 -1.25 -7.91
CA LEU A 120 1.49 -2.55 -8.38
C LEU A 120 2.35 -3.08 -9.54
N ASP A 121 2.79 -2.21 -10.45
CA ASP A 121 3.71 -2.58 -11.51
C ASP A 121 5.06 -3.04 -10.92
N GLN A 122 5.57 -2.38 -9.86
CA GLN A 122 6.77 -2.84 -9.15
C GLN A 122 6.59 -4.22 -8.49
N LEU A 123 5.40 -4.51 -7.99
CA LEU A 123 5.07 -5.82 -7.43
C LEU A 123 5.02 -6.88 -8.55
N GLU A 124 4.44 -6.55 -9.71
CA GLU A 124 4.40 -7.43 -10.88
C GLU A 124 5.79 -7.72 -11.45
N ASP A 125 6.67 -6.70 -11.53
CA ASP A 125 8.06 -6.84 -11.95
C ASP A 125 8.88 -7.74 -11.01
N ALA A 126 8.51 -7.78 -9.72
CA ALA A 126 9.08 -8.72 -8.74
C ALA A 126 8.53 -10.15 -8.86
N GLY A 127 7.60 -10.41 -9.79
CA GLY A 127 7.09 -11.73 -10.13
C GLY A 127 5.72 -12.08 -9.54
N TYR A 128 5.08 -11.17 -8.80
CA TYR A 128 3.75 -11.41 -8.21
C TYR A 128 2.65 -11.00 -9.18
N LYS A 129 2.01 -12.00 -9.78
CA LYS A 129 1.03 -11.79 -10.85
C LYS A 129 -0.25 -11.14 -10.35
N ARG A 130 -0.90 -10.36 -11.21
CA ARG A 130 -2.28 -9.89 -11.01
C ARG A 130 -3.19 -11.06 -10.62
N GLY A 131 -3.94 -10.87 -9.53
CA GLY A 131 -4.83 -11.89 -8.97
C GLY A 131 -4.16 -12.90 -8.01
N SER A 132 -2.85 -12.82 -7.77
CA SER A 132 -2.25 -13.49 -6.60
C SER A 132 -2.78 -12.84 -5.31
N LEU A 133 -2.60 -13.54 -4.18
CA LEU A 133 -3.08 -13.03 -2.90
C LEU A 133 -2.29 -11.80 -2.45
N GLU A 134 -0.98 -11.78 -2.67
CA GLU A 134 -0.10 -10.63 -2.45
C GLU A 134 -0.56 -9.42 -3.27
N TRP A 135 -0.78 -9.63 -4.58
CA TRP A 135 -1.25 -8.57 -5.46
C TRP A 135 -2.61 -8.04 -5.01
N THR A 136 -3.53 -8.93 -4.62
CA THR A 136 -4.89 -8.54 -4.21
C THR A 136 -4.89 -7.76 -2.91
N LEU A 137 -4.09 -8.18 -1.92
CA LEU A 137 -3.92 -7.45 -0.66
C LEU A 137 -3.32 -6.06 -0.92
N PHE A 138 -2.25 -5.99 -1.73
CA PHE A 138 -1.57 -4.74 -2.00
C PHE A 138 -2.43 -3.76 -2.82
N HIS A 139 -3.18 -4.28 -3.79
CA HIS A 139 -4.18 -3.50 -4.54
C HIS A 139 -5.27 -2.94 -3.62
N ALA A 140 -5.73 -3.71 -2.63
CA ALA A 140 -6.68 -3.22 -1.63
C ALA A 140 -6.09 -2.09 -0.78
N ASP A 141 -4.84 -2.23 -0.34
CA ASP A 141 -4.13 -1.22 0.45
C ASP A 141 -3.90 0.08 -0.32
N LEU A 142 -3.53 0.00 -1.59
CA LEU A 142 -3.23 1.16 -2.42
C LEU A 142 -4.52 1.77 -3.01
N VAL A 143 -5.19 1.03 -3.89
CA VAL A 143 -6.33 1.55 -4.65
C VAL A 143 -7.61 1.56 -3.81
N GLY A 144 -7.79 0.54 -2.96
CA GLY A 144 -8.96 0.48 -2.09
C GLY A 144 -9.02 1.67 -1.13
N GLN A 145 -7.91 2.05 -0.51
CA GLN A 145 -7.86 3.22 0.39
C GLN A 145 -8.16 4.53 -0.34
N ILE A 146 -7.65 4.70 -1.57
CA ILE A 146 -7.98 5.85 -2.43
C ILE A 146 -9.50 5.90 -2.69
N GLN A 147 -10.14 4.77 -2.98
CA GLN A 147 -11.59 4.71 -3.17
C GLN A 147 -12.37 5.07 -1.90
N ILE A 148 -11.96 4.55 -0.74
CA ILE A 148 -12.59 4.91 0.54
C ILE A 148 -12.46 6.41 0.80
N ASN A 149 -11.28 7.01 0.57
CA ASN A 149 -11.09 8.44 0.71
C ASN A 149 -11.93 9.24 -0.31
N ALA A 150 -12.02 8.78 -1.56
CA ALA A 150 -12.82 9.42 -2.59
C ALA A 150 -14.30 9.51 -2.21
N PHE A 151 -14.89 8.40 -1.73
CA PHE A 151 -16.31 8.29 -1.43
C PHE A 151 -16.70 8.75 -0.01
N ALA A 152 -15.84 8.56 0.98
CA ALA A 152 -16.17 8.76 2.40
C ALA A 152 -15.25 9.74 3.14
N LYS A 153 -14.21 10.29 2.49
CA LYS A 153 -13.27 11.27 3.07
C LYS A 153 -12.62 10.80 4.38
N ARG A 154 -12.28 9.51 4.43
CA ARG A 154 -11.62 8.85 5.56
C ARG A 154 -10.72 7.72 5.07
N PHE A 155 -9.97 7.13 6.00
CA PHE A 155 -9.32 5.83 5.84
C PHE A 155 -10.26 4.68 6.22
N PRO A 156 -9.94 3.43 5.83
CA PRO A 156 -10.58 2.25 6.40
C PRO A 156 -10.49 2.24 7.94
N HIS A 157 -11.47 1.65 8.61
CA HIS A 157 -11.49 1.56 10.08
C HIS A 157 -10.39 0.65 10.64
N ASP A 158 -10.19 -0.50 9.99
CA ASP A 158 -9.11 -1.44 10.22
C ASP A 158 -8.57 -1.80 8.83
N GLN A 159 -7.39 -1.29 8.46
CA GLN A 159 -6.87 -1.42 7.10
C GLN A 159 -6.46 -2.87 6.79
N ARG A 160 -6.00 -3.62 7.81
CA ARG A 160 -5.75 -5.06 7.70
C ARG A 160 -7.03 -5.81 7.36
N GLN A 161 -8.09 -5.63 8.16
CA GLN A 161 -9.36 -6.32 7.92
C GLN A 161 -9.96 -5.90 6.58
N PHE A 162 -9.83 -4.63 6.21
CA PHE A 162 -10.25 -4.14 4.90
C PHE A 162 -9.54 -4.84 3.74
N GLY A 163 -8.22 -5.01 3.81
CA GLY A 163 -7.44 -5.76 2.81
C GLY A 163 -7.89 -7.22 2.71
N ILE A 164 -8.09 -7.89 3.86
CA ILE A 164 -8.60 -9.27 3.91
C ILE A 164 -10.01 -9.37 3.33
N ASP A 165 -10.92 -8.45 3.67
CA ASP A 165 -12.28 -8.41 3.13
C ASP A 165 -12.26 -8.27 1.61
N CYS A 166 -11.39 -7.41 1.06
CA CYS A 166 -11.22 -7.28 -0.39
C CYS A 166 -10.69 -8.56 -1.04
N ALA A 167 -9.75 -9.27 -0.40
CA ALA A 167 -9.24 -10.53 -0.90
C ALA A 167 -10.29 -11.64 -0.88
N VAL A 168 -11.06 -11.74 0.21
CA VAL A 168 -12.02 -12.82 0.45
C VAL A 168 -13.35 -12.61 -0.29
N LEU A 169 -13.87 -11.38 -0.29
CA LEU A 169 -15.16 -11.06 -0.88
C LEU A 169 -15.05 -10.66 -2.36
N GLY A 170 -13.84 -10.37 -2.84
CA GLY A 170 -13.58 -9.64 -4.08
C GLY A 170 -13.54 -8.13 -3.85
N PHE A 171 -12.70 -7.45 -4.63
CA PHE A 171 -12.32 -6.06 -4.41
C PHE A 171 -13.51 -5.09 -4.25
N GLU A 172 -14.44 -5.07 -5.21
CA GLU A 172 -15.58 -4.14 -5.17
C GLU A 172 -16.52 -4.42 -3.99
N ARG A 173 -16.65 -5.69 -3.61
CA ARG A 173 -17.49 -6.11 -2.47
C ARG A 173 -16.85 -5.75 -1.14
N GLY A 174 -15.52 -5.90 -1.01
CA GLY A 174 -14.77 -5.45 0.15
C GLY A 174 -14.86 -3.93 0.35
N VAL A 175 -14.66 -3.16 -0.72
CA VAL A 175 -14.85 -1.69 -0.71
C VAL A 175 -16.27 -1.31 -0.29
N LEU A 176 -17.30 -1.94 -0.87
CA LEU A 176 -18.69 -1.66 -0.51
C LEU A 176 -19.00 -2.04 0.95
N ALA A 177 -18.44 -3.14 1.45
CA ALA A 177 -18.61 -3.55 2.83
C ALA A 177 -18.02 -2.52 3.79
N GLU A 178 -16.80 -2.07 3.54
CA GLU A 178 -16.13 -1.04 4.35
C GLU A 178 -16.86 0.30 4.33
N LEU A 179 -17.35 0.74 3.17
CA LEU A 179 -18.17 1.96 3.06
C LEU A 179 -19.48 1.89 3.87
N ARG A 180 -20.01 0.68 4.11
CA ARG A 180 -21.23 0.46 4.89
C ARG A 180 -21.00 0.32 6.40
N ARG A 181 -19.77 0.01 6.86
CA ARG A 181 -19.46 -0.18 8.29
C ARG A 181 -19.66 1.08 9.15
N ALA A 182 -19.71 2.27 8.53
CA ALA A 182 -19.89 3.55 9.21
C ALA A 182 -21.07 4.37 8.68
N ARG A 183 -22.14 3.69 8.26
CA ARG A 183 -23.46 4.31 8.17
C ARG A 183 -24.21 4.17 9.49
#